data_AF-A0A9X2FSU5-F1
#
_entry.id   AF-A0A9X2FSU5-F1
#
_cell.length_a   1.000
_cell.length_b   1.000
_cell.length_c   1.000
_cell.angle_alpha   90.00
_cell.angle_beta   90.00
_cell.angle_gamma   90.00
#
_symmetry.space_group_name_H-M   'P 1'
#
loop_
_entity.id
_entity.type
_entity.pdbx_description
1 polymer ?
#
loop_
_entity_poly.entity_id
_entity_poly.type
_entity_poly.pdbx_seq_one_letter_code
_entity_poly.pdbx_strand_id
1 'polypeptide(L)'
;GNVVHMGARPQFIGNLMDELFDWGANDDTPEIIKSCVFHYEIETIHPFEDGNGRMGRLWQTVILANWNSIFAWIPIETIIYQNQEAYYNVLAAADAQNESNVFIEFMLDIILETL
;
A
#
# COMPACT_ATOMS: atom_id res chain seq x y z
N GLY A 1 16.71 10.68 13.24
CA GLY A 1 16.05 10.65 11.91
C GLY A 1 14.81 11.49 12.01
N ASN A 2 14.53 12.32 11.01
CA ASN A 2 13.30 13.11 11.00
C ASN A 2 12.10 12.17 10.91
N VAL A 3 11.06 12.41 11.69
CA VAL A 3 9.78 11.70 11.59
C VAL A 3 9.12 12.17 10.29
N VAL A 4 8.99 11.27 9.31
CA VAL A 4 8.53 11.61 7.95
C VAL A 4 7.00 11.54 7.80
N HIS A 5 6.28 10.89 8.71
CA HIS A 5 4.82 10.83 8.68
C HIS A 5 4.29 10.55 10.10
N MET A 6 3.24 11.25 10.52
CA MET A 6 2.52 10.97 11.77
C MET A 6 1.30 10.14 11.39
N GLY A 7 1.42 8.81 11.51
CA GLY A 7 0.30 7.90 11.27
C GLY A 7 -0.84 8.07 12.29
N ALA A 8 -1.73 7.08 12.34
CA ALA A 8 -2.87 7.11 13.24
C ALA A 8 -2.44 7.22 14.72
N ARG A 9 -3.29 7.86 15.54
CA ARG A 9 -3.06 7.89 16.99
C ARG A 9 -3.14 6.46 17.55
N PRO A 10 -2.28 6.06 18.50
CA PRO A 10 -2.19 4.68 18.97
C PRO A 10 -3.53 4.04 19.40
N GLN A 11 -4.42 4.82 20.02
CA GLN A 11 -5.74 4.34 20.45
C GLN A 11 -6.70 3.96 19.31
N PHE A 12 -6.42 4.39 18.07
CA PHE A 12 -7.25 4.12 16.89
C PHE A 12 -6.65 3.02 15.99
N ILE A 13 -5.37 2.68 16.14
CA ILE A 13 -4.68 1.73 15.27
C ILE A 13 -5.41 0.39 15.21
N GLY A 14 -5.82 -0.17 16.36
CA GLY A 14 -6.51 -1.46 16.40
C GLY A 14 -7.77 -1.47 15.53
N ASN A 15 -8.68 -0.51 15.75
CA ASN A 15 -9.92 -0.43 15.01
C ASN A 15 -9.70 -0.16 13.51
N LEU A 16 -8.76 0.74 13.16
CA LEU A 16 -8.48 1.05 11.75
C LEU A 16 -7.91 -0.17 11.01
N MET A 17 -7.06 -0.96 11.68
CA MET A 17 -6.55 -2.20 11.10
C MET A 17 -7.67 -3.24 10.95
N ASP A 18 -8.55 -3.38 11.95
CA ASP A 18 -9.70 -4.28 11.87
C ASP A 18 -10.64 -3.90 10.70
N GLU A 19 -10.93 -2.60 10.54
CA GLU A 19 -11.72 -2.07 9.42
C GLU A 19 -11.04 -2.33 8.06
N LEU A 20 -9.72 -2.10 7.97
CA LEU A 20 -8.96 -2.36 6.75
C LEU A 20 -8.97 -3.84 6.36
N PHE A 21 -8.80 -4.75 7.33
CA PHE A 21 -8.84 -6.19 7.07
C PHE A 21 -10.24 -6.68 6.72
N ASP A 22 -11.27 -6.17 7.41
CA ASP A 22 -12.66 -6.51 7.10
C ASP A 22 -13.05 -6.05 5.70
N TRP A 23 -12.71 -4.82 5.33
CA TRP A 23 -12.89 -4.30 3.97
C TRP A 23 -12.14 -5.14 2.94
N GLY A 24 -10.85 -5.41 3.18
CA GLY A 24 -10.02 -6.21 2.28
C GLY A 24 -10.59 -7.62 2.04
N ALA A 25 -11.17 -8.24 3.07
CA ALA A 25 -11.75 -9.58 2.98
C ALA A 25 -13.12 -9.61 2.26
N ASN A 26 -13.97 -8.60 2.46
CA ASN A 26 -15.39 -8.68 2.14
C ASN A 26 -15.85 -7.78 0.98
N ASP A 27 -15.10 -6.73 0.65
CA ASP A 27 -15.47 -5.80 -0.41
C ASP A 27 -15.26 -6.39 -1.82
N ASP A 28 -16.05 -5.98 -2.81
CA ASP A 28 -16.01 -6.48 -4.19
C ASP A 28 -15.06 -5.70 -5.12
N THR A 29 -14.28 -4.77 -4.57
CA THR A 29 -13.22 -4.06 -5.30
C THR A 29 -12.25 -5.06 -5.95
N PRO A 30 -11.90 -4.87 -7.25
CA PRO A 30 -10.94 -5.72 -7.95
C PRO A 30 -9.62 -5.87 -7.19
N GLU A 31 -9.06 -7.08 -7.17
CA GLU A 31 -7.92 -7.44 -6.31
C GLU A 31 -6.69 -6.60 -6.58
N ILE A 32 -6.47 -6.20 -7.84
CA ILE A 32 -5.37 -5.31 -8.20
C ILE A 32 -5.50 -3.93 -7.54
N ILE A 33 -6.71 -3.35 -7.54
CA ILE A 33 -7.00 -2.06 -6.90
C ILE A 33 -6.95 -2.21 -5.39
N LYS A 34 -7.56 -3.27 -4.86
CA LYS A 34 -7.56 -3.60 -3.43
C LYS A 34 -6.15 -3.72 -2.89
N SER A 35 -5.23 -4.33 -3.63
CA SER A 35 -3.82 -4.44 -3.25
C SER A 35 -3.15 -3.07 -3.09
N CYS A 36 -3.46 -2.11 -3.98
CA CYS A 36 -2.93 -0.76 -3.93
C CYS A 36 -3.52 0.05 -2.78
N VAL A 37 -4.84 -0.06 -2.55
CA VAL A 37 -5.51 0.58 -1.39
C VAL A 37 -4.92 0.03 -0.09
N PHE A 38 -4.78 -1.28 0.04
CA PHE A 38 -4.23 -1.89 1.24
C PHE A 38 -2.80 -1.41 1.52
N HIS A 39 -1.96 -1.28 0.49
CA HIS A 39 -0.62 -0.72 0.63
C HIS A 39 -0.68 0.72 1.16
N TYR A 40 -1.48 1.57 0.53
CA TYR A 40 -1.66 2.96 0.96
C TYR A 40 -2.12 3.06 2.42
N GLU A 41 -3.17 2.34 2.79
CA GLU A 41 -3.75 2.39 4.13
C GLU A 41 -2.77 1.89 5.21
N ILE A 42 -1.90 0.92 4.92
CA ILE A 42 -0.84 0.52 5.86
C ILE A 42 0.18 1.65 6.09
N GLU A 43 0.56 2.37 5.04
CA GLU A 43 1.46 3.52 5.17
C GLU A 43 0.81 4.67 5.97
N THR A 44 -0.47 4.92 5.74
CA THR A 44 -1.27 5.99 6.39
C THR A 44 -1.61 5.66 7.84
N ILE A 45 -2.09 4.45 8.14
CA ILE A 45 -2.37 4.01 9.52
C ILE A 45 -1.06 3.94 10.31
N HIS A 46 0.02 3.47 9.66
CA HIS A 46 1.35 3.33 10.24
C HIS A 46 1.36 2.51 11.56
N PRO A 47 0.85 1.25 11.54
CA PRO A 47 0.54 0.49 12.76
C PRO A 47 1.75 0.03 13.59
N PHE A 48 2.96 0.04 13.03
CA PHE A 48 4.18 -0.46 13.68
C PHE A 48 5.19 0.65 13.97
N GLU A 49 6.09 0.44 14.94
CA GLU A 49 7.19 1.38 15.24
C GLU A 49 8.22 1.48 14.11
N ASP A 50 8.44 0.38 13.36
CA ASP A 50 9.29 0.32 12.17
C ASP A 50 8.72 -0.72 11.19
N GLY A 51 9.05 -0.56 9.91
CA GLY A 51 8.77 -1.55 8.88
C GLY A 51 7.41 -1.44 8.18
N ASN A 52 6.63 -0.38 8.40
CA ASN A 52 5.35 -0.15 7.70
C ASN A 52 5.52 -0.21 6.17
N GLY A 53 6.55 0.46 5.65
CA GLY A 53 7.11 0.29 4.30
C GLY A 53 7.10 -1.16 3.77
N ARG A 54 7.73 -2.04 4.54
CA ARG A 54 7.89 -3.46 4.17
C ARG A 54 6.56 -4.20 4.28
N MET A 55 5.73 -3.84 5.26
CA MET A 55 4.42 -4.45 5.49
C MET A 55 3.40 -4.08 4.41
N GLY A 56 3.41 -2.83 3.93
CA GLY A 56 2.54 -2.38 2.84
C GLY A 56 2.83 -3.15 1.55
N ARG A 57 4.10 -3.22 1.14
CA ARG A 57 4.52 -4.01 -0.03
C ARG A 57 4.28 -5.51 0.14
N LEU A 58 4.49 -6.05 1.34
CA LEU A 58 4.20 -7.44 1.63
C LEU A 58 2.72 -7.75 1.42
N TRP A 59 1.82 -6.95 2.01
CA TRP A 59 0.38 -7.19 1.87
C TRP A 59 -0.12 -6.99 0.45
N GLN A 60 0.40 -6.01 -0.28
CA GLN A 60 0.12 -5.87 -1.70
C GLN A 60 0.48 -7.16 -2.47
N THR A 61 1.68 -7.69 -2.22
CA THR A 61 2.15 -8.93 -2.84
C THR A 61 1.30 -10.13 -2.45
N VAL A 62 0.90 -10.24 -1.18
CA VAL A 62 0.02 -11.33 -0.69
C VAL A 62 -1.35 -11.29 -1.36
N ILE A 63 -1.97 -10.11 -1.45
CA ILE A 63 -3.29 -9.95 -2.09
C ILE A 63 -3.20 -10.35 -3.57
N LEU A 64 -2.21 -9.83 -4.29
CA LEU A 64 -2.01 -10.14 -5.70
C LEU A 64 -1.68 -11.63 -5.93
N ALA A 65 -0.80 -12.22 -5.13
CA ALA A 65 -0.41 -13.63 -5.25
C ALA A 65 -1.56 -14.60 -4.94
N ASN A 66 -2.45 -14.22 -4.00
CA ASN A 66 -3.65 -14.98 -3.69
C ASN A 66 -4.68 -14.92 -4.83
N TRP A 67 -4.75 -13.79 -5.53
CA TRP A 67 -5.60 -13.64 -6.72
C TRP A 67 -5.05 -14.39 -7.94
N ASN A 68 -3.76 -14.24 -8.21
CA ASN A 68 -3.06 -14.94 -9.29
C ASN A 68 -1.61 -15.22 -8.89
N SER A 69 -1.24 -16.51 -8.87
CA SER A 69 0.07 -16.97 -8.42
C SER A 69 1.26 -16.40 -9.18
N ILE A 70 1.06 -15.84 -10.38
CA ILE A 70 2.15 -15.18 -11.13
C ILE A 70 2.77 -14.03 -10.34
N PHE A 71 1.96 -13.28 -9.58
CA PHE A 71 2.42 -12.10 -8.84
C PHE A 71 3.36 -12.44 -7.68
N ALA A 72 3.42 -13.71 -7.24
CA ALA A 72 4.43 -14.15 -6.28
C ALA A 72 5.87 -14.12 -6.86
N TRP A 73 6.01 -14.03 -8.18
CA TRP A 73 7.28 -14.10 -8.91
C TRP A 73 7.64 -12.81 -9.64
N ILE A 74 6.72 -11.83 -9.67
CA ILE A 74 6.89 -10.56 -10.36
C ILE A 74 7.63 -9.58 -9.45
N PRO A 75 8.70 -8.90 -9.92
CA PRO A 75 9.55 -8.08 -9.07
C PRO A 75 8.99 -6.65 -8.88
N ILE A 76 7.75 -6.51 -8.40
CA ILE A 76 7.09 -5.21 -8.18
C ILE A 76 7.97 -4.28 -7.33
N GLU A 77 8.53 -4.80 -6.23
CA GLU A 77 9.41 -4.03 -5.35
C GLU A 77 10.65 -3.47 -6.06
N THR A 78 11.16 -4.16 -7.09
CA THR A 78 12.32 -3.70 -7.86
C THR A 78 11.99 -2.44 -8.65
N ILE A 79 10.80 -2.42 -9.28
CA ILE A 79 10.36 -1.26 -10.07
C ILE A 79 9.99 -0.10 -9.15
N ILE A 80 9.38 -0.35 -7.98
CA ILE A 80 9.19 0.68 -6.95
C ILE A 80 10.54 1.26 -6.51
N TYR A 81 11.55 0.42 -6.27
CA TYR A 81 12.88 0.88 -5.86
C TYR A 81 13.57 1.73 -6.94
N GLN A 82 13.41 1.37 -8.22
CA GLN A 82 13.90 2.18 -9.34
C GLN A 82 13.20 3.55 -9.43
N ASN A 83 11.94 3.61 -8.99
CA ASN A 83 11.10 4.81 -8.99
C ASN A 83 10.90 5.39 -7.58
N GLN A 84 11.86 5.18 -6.66
CA GLN A 84 11.66 5.45 -5.23
C GLN A 84 11.30 6.91 -4.92
N GLU A 85 11.91 7.88 -5.62
CA GLU A 85 11.59 9.30 -5.44
C GLU A 85 10.14 9.60 -5.87
N ALA A 86 9.72 9.08 -7.02
CA ALA A 86 8.36 9.23 -7.51
C ALA A 86 7.35 8.57 -6.56
N TYR A 87 7.65 7.36 -6.08
CA TYR A 87 6.83 6.65 -5.09
C TYR A 87 6.56 7.51 -3.85
N TYR A 88 7.61 8.07 -3.23
CA TYR A 88 7.42 8.90 -2.03
C TYR A 88 6.73 10.23 -2.33
N ASN A 89 6.96 10.83 -3.50
CA ASN A 89 6.27 12.05 -3.92
C ASN A 89 4.77 11.82 -4.10
N VAL A 90 4.39 10.70 -4.74
CA VAL A 90 2.99 10.32 -4.93
C VAL A 90 2.33 9.97 -3.59
N LEU A 91 3.02 9.22 -2.73
CA LEU A 91 2.51 8.89 -1.39
C LEU A 91 2.26 10.16 -0.56
N ALA A 92 3.19 11.12 -0.57
CA ALA A 92 3.01 12.40 0.11
C ALA A 92 1.87 13.24 -0.50
N ALA A 93 1.67 13.19 -1.82
CA ALA A 93 0.57 13.90 -2.49
C ALA A 93 -0.80 13.28 -2.18
N ALA A 94 -0.88 11.96 -2.04
CA ALA A 94 -2.07 11.23 -1.62
C ALA A 94 -2.42 11.54 -0.16
N ASP A 95 -1.42 11.48 0.73
CA ASP A 95 -1.58 11.78 2.16
C ASP A 95 -2.04 13.22 2.40
N ALA A 96 -1.45 14.20 1.70
CA ALA A 96 -1.83 15.61 1.82
C ALA A 96 -3.29 15.90 1.42
N GLN A 97 -3.87 15.08 0.54
CA GLN A 97 -5.26 15.20 0.08
C GLN A 97 -6.20 14.24 0.79
N ASN A 98 -5.66 13.30 1.59
CA ASN A 98 -6.40 12.17 2.15
C ASN A 98 -7.18 11.40 1.07
N GLU A 99 -6.55 11.20 -0.10
CA GLU A 99 -7.12 10.50 -1.25
C GLU A 99 -6.08 9.55 -1.87
N SER A 100 -6.39 8.27 -1.94
CA SER A 100 -5.50 7.23 -2.46
C SER A 100 -5.40 7.19 -4.00
N ASN A 101 -6.19 8.00 -4.72
CA ASN A 101 -6.36 7.90 -6.18
C ASN A 101 -5.02 7.96 -6.93
N VAL A 102 -4.21 8.99 -6.65
CA VAL A 102 -2.91 9.18 -7.32
C VAL A 102 -1.91 8.08 -6.99
N PHE A 103 -2.00 7.51 -5.78
CA PHE A 103 -1.19 6.37 -5.38
C PHE A 103 -1.61 5.09 -6.09
N ILE A 104 -2.92 4.85 -6.20
CA ILE A 104 -3.46 3.70 -6.93
C ILE A 104 -3.04 3.77 -8.40
N GLU A 105 -3.19 4.91 -9.06
CA GLU A 105 -2.78 5.10 -10.46
C GLU A 105 -1.30 4.80 -10.65
N PHE A 106 -0.43 5.39 -9.82
CA PHE A 106 1.01 5.13 -9.86
C PHE A 106 1.34 3.64 -9.67
N MET A 107 0.72 2.98 -8.69
CA MET A 107 0.99 1.58 -8.41
C MET A 107 0.48 0.64 -9.52
N LEU A 108 -0.61 1.00 -10.20
CA LEU A 108 -1.09 0.26 -11.36
C LEU A 108 -0.12 0.40 -12.55
N ASP A 109 0.46 1.58 -12.77
CA ASP A 109 1.50 1.77 -13.78
C ASP A 109 2.75 0.92 -13.48
N ILE A 110 3.16 0.88 -12.21
CA ILE A 110 4.28 0.04 -11.75
C ILE A 110 3.98 -1.45 -12.01
N ILE A 111 2.78 -1.93 -11.65
CA ILE A 111 2.39 -3.32 -11.91
C ILE A 111 2.37 -3.60 -13.42
N LEU A 112 1.86 -2.67 -14.23
CA LEU A 112 1.83 -2.82 -15.68
C LEU A 112 3.23 -2.92 -16.29
N GLU A 113 4.20 -2.13 -15.80
CA GLU A 113 5.59 -2.18 -16.25
C GLU A 113 6.27 -3.53 -15.94
N THR A 114 5.79 -4.23 -14.92
CA THR A 114 6.36 -5.52 -14.51
C THR A 114 5.88 -6.74 -15.30
N LEU A 115 4.82 -6.59 -16.11
CA LEU A 115 4.19 -7.65 -16.91
C LEU A 115 4.80 -7.73 -18.33
#